data_AF-A0A2J2HBD7-F1
#
_entry.id   AF-A0A2J2HBD7-F1
#
_cell.length_a   1.000
_cell.length_b   1.000
_cell.length_c   1.000
_cell.angle_alpha   90.00
_cell.angle_beta   90.00
_cell.angle_gamma   90.00
#
_symmetry.space_group_name_H-M   'P 1'
#
loop_
_entity.id
_entity.type
_entity.pdbx_description
1 polymer ?
#
loop_
_entity_poly.entity_id
_entity_poly.type
_entity_poly.pdbx_seq_one_letter_code
_entity_poly.pdbx_strand_id
1 'polypeptide(L)'
;MPSLNDLIRDLRLGDILTALVAAYKSGNTDYLLSAANLIHDEFTYVVSEGEEFSEDRLKRVSILHALYCVDLGLMYALKGVSFMVDVAASLNDALANNDVSGLTLSLTAAVMAMLRGDYSWVNGVMDVLNTATNAQSLLREIVKSFLELMNILKPLVSS
;
A
#
# COMPACT_ATOMS: atom_id res chain seq x y z
N MET A 1 12.39 16.85 -15.04
CA MET A 1 11.74 16.11 -13.94
C MET A 1 11.85 14.63 -14.24
N PRO A 2 12.18 13.76 -13.27
CA PRO A 2 12.17 12.31 -13.47
C PRO A 2 10.77 11.84 -13.89
N SER A 3 10.67 10.79 -14.70
CA SER A 3 9.38 10.17 -15.00
C SER A 3 8.87 9.36 -13.78
N LEU A 4 7.56 9.12 -13.68
CA LEU A 4 7.01 8.27 -12.61
C LEU A 4 7.65 6.87 -12.59
N ASN A 5 7.95 6.32 -13.76
CA ASN A 5 8.67 5.05 -13.89
C ASN A 5 10.07 5.11 -13.24
N ASP A 6 10.82 6.19 -13.45
CA ASP A 6 12.14 6.38 -12.82
C ASP A 6 12.00 6.50 -11.30
N LEU A 7 10.98 7.24 -10.83
CA LEU A 7 10.72 7.39 -9.40
C LEU A 7 10.39 6.03 -8.74
N ILE A 8 9.56 5.20 -9.39
CA ILE A 8 9.18 3.86 -8.92
C ILE A 8 10.41 2.94 -8.91
N ARG A 9 11.21 2.93 -9.97
CA ARG A 9 12.43 2.12 -10.04
C ARG A 9 13.42 2.48 -8.94
N ASP A 10 13.63 3.77 -8.71
CA ASP A 10 14.51 4.31 -7.65
C ASP A 10 13.87 4.27 -6.25
N LEU A 11 12.60 3.86 -6.12
CA LEU A 11 11.80 3.93 -4.88
C LEU A 11 11.87 5.30 -4.18
N ARG A 12 11.70 6.39 -4.94
CA ARG A 12 11.64 7.75 -4.37
C ARG A 12 10.28 8.02 -3.73
N LEU A 13 10.02 7.39 -2.58
CA LEU A 13 8.70 7.31 -1.95
C LEU A 13 8.02 8.67 -1.75
N GLY A 14 8.76 9.69 -1.31
CA GLY A 14 8.21 11.03 -1.11
C GLY A 14 7.68 11.67 -2.41
N ASP A 15 8.45 11.53 -3.50
CA ASP A 15 8.08 12.07 -4.82
C ASP A 15 6.92 11.28 -5.44
N ILE A 16 6.94 9.95 -5.32
CA ILE A 16 5.84 9.08 -5.78
C ILE A 16 4.55 9.45 -5.06
N LEU A 17 4.55 9.44 -3.72
CA LEU A 17 3.35 9.73 -2.94
C LEU A 17 2.83 11.15 -3.19
N THR A 18 3.73 12.12 -3.38
CA THR A 18 3.35 13.49 -3.74
C THR A 18 2.63 13.53 -5.10
N ALA A 19 3.15 12.82 -6.09
CA ALA A 19 2.53 12.73 -7.41
C ALA A 19 1.16 12.04 -7.36
N LEU A 20 1.03 10.93 -6.62
CA LEU A 20 -0.24 10.22 -6.43
C LEU A 20 -1.28 11.09 -5.72
N VAL A 21 -0.90 11.78 -4.64
CA VAL A 21 -1.80 12.67 -3.90
C VAL A 21 -2.21 13.88 -4.75
N ALA A 22 -1.32 14.44 -5.56
CA ALA A 22 -1.65 15.52 -6.49
C ALA A 22 -2.67 15.04 -7.55
N ALA A 23 -2.46 13.85 -8.11
CA ALA A 23 -3.41 13.24 -9.04
C ALA A 23 -4.78 13.02 -8.37
N TYR A 24 -4.80 12.47 -7.15
CA TYR A 24 -6.01 12.33 -6.34
C TYR A 24 -6.75 13.66 -6.14
N LYS A 25 -6.06 14.69 -5.65
CA LYS A 25 -6.64 16.02 -5.39
C LYS A 25 -7.19 16.68 -6.67
N SER A 26 -6.56 16.42 -7.82
CA SER A 26 -7.01 16.90 -9.13
C SER A 26 -8.11 16.05 -9.78
N GLY A 27 -8.48 14.91 -9.18
CA GLY A 27 -9.44 13.97 -9.77
C GLY A 27 -8.92 13.22 -11.00
N ASN A 28 -7.59 13.13 -11.20
CA ASN A 28 -6.98 12.52 -12.38
C ASN A 28 -6.91 10.99 -12.25
N THR A 29 -8.03 10.33 -12.56
CA THR A 29 -8.15 8.86 -12.48
C THR A 29 -7.25 8.12 -13.46
N ASP A 30 -6.98 8.70 -14.64
CA ASP A 30 -6.14 8.07 -15.66
C ASP A 30 -4.69 7.98 -15.21
N TYR A 31 -4.20 9.02 -14.53
CA TYR A 31 -2.87 9.01 -13.94
C TYR A 31 -2.75 7.94 -12.85
N LEU A 32 -3.72 7.86 -11.94
CA LEU A 32 -3.73 6.83 -10.88
C LEU A 32 -3.82 5.42 -11.48
N LEU A 33 -4.66 5.21 -12.50
CA LEU A 33 -4.73 3.91 -13.18
C LEU A 33 -3.40 3.55 -13.86
N SER A 34 -2.75 4.51 -14.51
CA SER A 34 -1.44 4.31 -15.12
C SER A 34 -0.36 4.02 -14.07
N ALA A 35 -0.40 4.70 -12.93
CA ALA A 35 0.53 4.48 -11.83
C ALA A 35 0.35 3.09 -11.23
N ALA A 36 -0.89 2.65 -11.01
CA ALA A 36 -1.21 1.35 -10.46
C ALA A 36 -0.66 0.22 -11.33
N ASN A 37 -0.81 0.34 -12.66
CA ASN A 37 -0.24 -0.60 -13.61
C ASN A 37 1.30 -0.61 -13.54
N LEU A 38 1.96 0.56 -13.54
CA LEU A 38 3.42 0.63 -13.45
C LEU A 38 3.97 0.02 -12.16
N ILE A 39 3.32 0.30 -11.02
CA ILE A 39 3.72 -0.26 -9.72
C ILE A 39 3.52 -1.78 -9.72
N HIS A 40 2.41 -2.27 -10.27
CA HIS A 40 2.12 -3.70 -10.35
C HIS A 40 3.08 -4.44 -11.29
N ASP A 41 3.43 -3.84 -12.43
CA ASP A 41 4.39 -4.39 -13.37
C ASP A 41 5.78 -4.49 -12.73
N GLU A 42 6.23 -3.44 -12.05
CA GLU A 42 7.51 -3.44 -11.32
C GLU A 42 7.50 -4.48 -10.17
N PHE A 43 6.40 -4.58 -9.42
CA PHE A 43 6.22 -5.62 -8.40
C PHE A 43 6.38 -7.02 -9.02
N THR A 44 5.68 -7.28 -10.12
CA THR A 44 5.69 -8.59 -10.79
C THR A 44 7.08 -8.92 -11.34
N TYR A 45 7.75 -7.92 -11.93
CA TYR A 45 9.13 -8.05 -12.38
C TYR A 45 10.05 -8.47 -11.23
N VAL A 46 10.06 -7.72 -10.13
CA VAL A 46 10.92 -8.01 -8.97
C VAL A 46 10.58 -9.36 -8.36
N VAL A 47 9.31 -9.80 -8.31
CA VAL A 47 8.91 -11.13 -7.83
C VAL A 47 9.35 -12.26 -8.77
N SER A 48 9.41 -12.01 -10.09
CA SER A 48 9.77 -13.03 -11.08
C SER A 48 11.29 -13.28 -11.22
N GLU A 49 12.15 -12.34 -10.83
CA GLU A 49 13.61 -12.40 -11.04
C GLU A 49 14.41 -13.40 -10.15
N GLY A 50 13.81 -14.41 -9.52
CA GLY A 50 14.62 -15.41 -8.78
C GLY A 50 13.87 -16.36 -7.85
N GLU A 51 14.54 -17.46 -7.50
CA GLU A 51 14.01 -18.61 -6.72
C GLU A 51 13.87 -18.34 -5.21
N GLU A 52 14.60 -17.37 -4.63
CA GLU A 52 14.48 -16.95 -3.21
C GLU A 52 14.50 -15.42 -3.04
N PHE A 53 13.85 -14.93 -1.97
CA PHE A 53 13.85 -13.51 -1.59
C PHE A 53 15.04 -13.20 -0.68
N SER A 54 16.01 -12.42 -1.18
CA SER A 54 16.93 -11.70 -0.29
C SER A 54 16.17 -10.65 0.53
N GLU A 55 16.74 -10.22 1.66
CA GLU A 55 16.12 -9.21 2.55
C GLU A 55 15.82 -7.90 1.80
N ASP A 56 16.75 -7.41 0.97
CA ASP A 56 16.57 -6.21 0.14
C ASP A 56 15.43 -6.38 -0.87
N ARG A 57 15.34 -7.58 -1.50
CA ARG A 57 14.28 -7.88 -2.47
C ARG A 57 12.93 -7.98 -1.79
N LEU A 58 12.87 -8.63 -0.63
CA LEU A 58 11.67 -8.70 0.22
C LEU A 58 11.18 -7.29 0.54
N LYS A 59 12.08 -6.41 1.03
CA LYS A 59 11.73 -5.03 1.36
C LYS A 59 11.25 -4.25 0.13
N ARG A 60 11.91 -4.38 -1.02
CA ARG A 60 11.48 -3.75 -2.28
C ARG A 60 10.09 -4.19 -2.70
N VAL A 61 9.81 -5.50 -2.73
CA VAL A 61 8.50 -6.05 -3.09
C VAL A 61 7.42 -5.60 -2.11
N SER A 62 7.74 -5.58 -0.82
CA SER A 62 6.83 -5.11 0.21
C SER A 62 6.44 -3.64 0.05
N ILE A 63 7.41 -2.79 -0.28
CA ILE A 63 7.18 -1.36 -0.55
C ILE A 63 6.33 -1.18 -1.81
N LEU A 64 6.63 -1.89 -2.89
CA LEU A 64 5.86 -1.81 -4.15
C LEU A 64 4.40 -2.24 -3.95
N HIS A 65 4.16 -3.35 -3.24
CA HIS A 65 2.80 -3.79 -2.93
C HIS A 65 2.06 -2.78 -2.05
N ALA A 66 2.76 -2.19 -1.06
CA ALA A 66 2.17 -1.17 -0.21
C ALA A 66 1.81 0.11 -1.00
N LEU A 67 2.69 0.56 -1.92
CA LEU A 67 2.40 1.66 -2.84
C LEU A 67 1.19 1.36 -3.74
N TYR A 68 1.09 0.13 -4.23
CA TYR A 68 -0.06 -0.30 -5.02
C TYR A 68 -1.37 -0.19 -4.23
N CYS A 69 -1.38 -0.60 -2.95
CA CYS A 69 -2.55 -0.44 -2.07
C CYS A 69 -2.90 1.03 -1.82
N VAL A 70 -1.90 1.91 -1.69
CA VAL A 70 -2.11 3.37 -1.59
C VAL A 70 -2.84 3.89 -2.82
N ASP A 71 -2.33 3.57 -4.00
CA ASP A 71 -2.89 4.06 -5.26
C ASP A 71 -4.33 3.54 -5.48
N LEU A 72 -4.58 2.26 -5.22
CA LEU A 72 -5.93 1.69 -5.25
C LEU A 72 -6.88 2.41 -4.29
N GLY A 73 -6.42 2.74 -3.08
CA GLY A 73 -7.22 3.46 -2.09
C GLY A 73 -7.61 4.87 -2.55
N LEU A 74 -6.66 5.59 -3.14
CA LEU A 74 -6.91 6.91 -3.75
C LEU A 74 -7.91 6.81 -4.91
N MET A 75 -7.73 5.83 -5.80
CA MET A 75 -8.62 5.60 -6.93
C MET A 75 -10.04 5.24 -6.48
N TYR A 76 -10.19 4.35 -5.50
CA TYR A 76 -11.50 3.95 -4.99
C TYR A 76 -12.21 5.07 -4.25
N ALA A 77 -11.46 5.92 -3.53
CA ALA A 77 -12.02 7.13 -2.94
C ALA A 77 -12.57 8.08 -4.01
N LEU A 78 -11.86 8.29 -5.13
CA LEU A 78 -12.38 9.11 -6.25
C LEU A 78 -13.63 8.52 -6.89
N LYS A 79 -13.69 7.19 -6.99
CA LYS A 79 -14.86 6.46 -7.53
C LYS A 79 -16.05 6.42 -6.55
N GLY A 80 -15.91 6.97 -5.35
CA GLY A 80 -16.96 6.95 -4.33
C GLY A 80 -17.27 5.55 -3.78
N VAL A 81 -16.34 4.62 -3.90
CA VAL A 81 -16.47 3.27 -3.32
C VAL A 81 -16.46 3.40 -1.79
N SER A 82 -17.23 2.57 -1.09
CA SER A 82 -17.22 2.53 0.38
C SER A 82 -16.86 1.13 0.85
N PHE A 83 -15.86 1.05 1.73
CA PHE A 83 -15.55 -0.15 2.49
C PHE A 83 -16.14 0.00 3.89
N MET A 84 -17.02 -0.92 4.26
CA MET A 84 -17.37 -1.18 5.67
C MET A 84 -16.54 -2.37 6.12
N VAL A 85 -15.29 -2.12 6.50
CA VAL A 85 -14.35 -3.16 6.91
C VAL A 85 -13.67 -2.70 8.19
N ASP A 86 -13.69 -3.56 9.21
CA ASP A 86 -12.76 -3.46 10.33
C ASP A 86 -11.37 -3.82 9.80
N VAL A 87 -10.56 -2.79 9.56
CA VAL A 87 -9.24 -2.92 8.94
C VAL A 87 -8.34 -3.88 9.72
N ALA A 88 -8.35 -3.80 11.06
CA ALA A 88 -7.46 -4.62 11.88
C ALA A 88 -7.90 -6.09 11.88
N ALA A 89 -9.20 -6.35 12.03
CA ALA A 89 -9.74 -7.71 11.98
C ALA A 89 -9.52 -8.35 10.61
N SER A 90 -9.85 -7.62 9.54
CA SER A 90 -9.70 -8.09 8.16
C SER A 90 -8.23 -8.36 7.79
N LEU A 91 -7.31 -7.52 8.27
CA LEU A 91 -5.88 -7.71 8.09
C LEU A 91 -5.37 -8.94 8.86
N ASN A 92 -5.85 -9.15 10.09
CA ASN A 92 -5.51 -10.33 10.88
C ASN A 92 -5.94 -11.63 10.18
N ASP A 93 -7.17 -11.66 9.67
CA ASP A 93 -7.69 -12.81 8.93
C ASP A 93 -6.86 -13.08 7.66
N ALA A 94 -6.48 -12.02 6.94
CA ALA A 94 -5.62 -12.14 5.77
C ALA A 94 -4.23 -12.71 6.11
N LEU A 95 -3.61 -12.21 7.20
CA LEU A 95 -2.32 -12.71 7.67
C LEU A 95 -2.39 -14.17 8.15
N ALA A 96 -3.44 -14.52 8.90
CA ALA A 96 -3.62 -15.87 9.43
C ALA A 96 -3.81 -16.92 8.32
N ASN A 97 -4.49 -16.54 7.23
CA ASN A 97 -4.77 -17.40 6.08
C ASN A 97 -3.76 -17.28 4.94
N ASN A 98 -2.74 -16.41 5.08
CA ASN A 98 -1.83 -16.03 3.99
C ASN A 98 -2.55 -15.55 2.72
N ASP A 99 -3.66 -14.84 2.88
CA ASP A 99 -4.49 -14.31 1.79
C ASP A 99 -4.00 -12.93 1.33
N VAL A 100 -3.26 -12.91 0.23
CA VAL A 100 -2.76 -11.69 -0.42
C VAL A 100 -3.91 -10.77 -0.87
N SER A 101 -5.02 -11.34 -1.32
CA SER A 101 -6.16 -10.57 -1.85
C SER A 101 -6.89 -9.86 -0.71
N GLY A 102 -7.18 -10.60 0.36
CA GLY A 102 -7.73 -10.06 1.61
C GLY A 102 -6.82 -8.99 2.23
N LEU A 103 -5.50 -9.19 2.19
CA LEU A 103 -4.53 -8.19 2.65
C LEU A 103 -4.63 -6.91 1.82
N THR A 104 -4.62 -7.04 0.50
CA THR A 104 -4.71 -5.91 -0.44
C THR A 104 -5.98 -5.10 -0.21
N LEU A 105 -7.13 -5.77 -0.06
CA LEU A 105 -8.41 -5.11 0.25
C LEU A 105 -8.37 -4.38 1.60
N SER A 106 -7.80 -5.01 2.63
CA SER A 106 -7.71 -4.42 3.98
C SER A 106 -6.85 -3.16 4.00
N LEU A 107 -5.68 -3.19 3.35
CA LEU A 107 -4.78 -2.05 3.25
C LEU A 107 -5.38 -0.93 2.39
N THR A 108 -6.07 -1.28 1.30
CA THR A 108 -6.81 -0.32 0.47
C THR A 108 -7.91 0.38 1.28
N ALA A 109 -8.66 -0.37 2.10
CA ALA A 109 -9.66 0.19 3.00
C ALA A 109 -9.03 1.11 4.06
N ALA A 110 -7.84 0.78 4.57
CA ALA A 110 -7.10 1.60 5.52
C ALA A 110 -6.73 2.97 4.94
N VAL A 111 -6.30 3.03 3.67
CA VAL A 111 -6.03 4.29 2.96
C VAL A 111 -7.31 5.13 2.91
N MET A 112 -8.45 4.53 2.58
CA MET A 112 -9.72 5.24 2.51
C MET A 112 -10.23 5.72 3.87
N ALA A 113 -10.01 4.95 4.94
CA ALA A 113 -10.26 5.41 6.31
C ALA A 113 -9.38 6.64 6.64
N MET A 114 -8.10 6.59 6.30
CA MET A 114 -7.15 7.67 6.50
C MET A 114 -7.56 8.95 5.74
N LEU A 115 -8.02 8.84 4.49
CA LEU A 115 -8.55 9.97 3.70
C LEU A 115 -9.76 10.64 4.38
N ARG A 116 -10.52 9.90 5.19
CA ARG A 116 -11.65 10.42 6.00
C ARG A 116 -11.20 10.93 7.38
N GLY A 117 -9.91 10.90 7.68
CA GLY A 117 -9.36 11.29 8.99
C GLY A 117 -9.48 10.21 10.07
N ASP A 118 -9.85 8.97 9.71
CA ASP A 118 -9.93 7.85 10.64
C ASP A 118 -8.61 7.08 10.71
N TYR A 119 -8.01 7.10 11.91
CA TYR A 119 -6.76 6.42 12.24
C TYR A 119 -6.93 5.40 13.39
N SER A 120 -8.18 5.11 13.79
CA SER A 120 -8.47 4.23 14.93
C SER A 120 -7.94 2.80 14.74
N TRP A 121 -7.78 2.38 13.49
CA TRP A 121 -7.27 1.06 13.09
C TRP A 121 -5.76 0.87 13.33
N VAL A 122 -4.96 1.94 13.43
CA VAL A 122 -3.49 1.86 13.44
C VAL A 122 -2.97 1.00 14.60
N ASN A 123 -3.48 1.25 15.81
CA ASN A 123 -3.07 0.48 16.99
C ASN A 123 -3.46 -1.00 16.87
N GLY A 124 -4.66 -1.28 16.36
CA GLY A 124 -5.11 -2.65 16.11
C GLY A 124 -4.22 -3.39 15.11
N VAL A 125 -3.81 -2.73 14.02
CA VAL A 125 -2.87 -3.32 13.04
C VAL A 125 -1.49 -3.56 13.64
N MET A 126 -1.00 -2.66 14.50
CA MET A 126 0.27 -2.87 15.22
C MET A 126 0.21 -4.08 16.15
N ASP A 127 -0.89 -4.24 16.89
CA ASP A 127 -1.11 -5.39 17.78
C ASP A 127 -1.18 -6.70 16.98
N VAL A 128 -1.84 -6.68 15.82
CA VAL A 128 -1.89 -7.81 14.89
C VAL A 128 -0.48 -8.18 14.40
N LEU A 129 0.36 -7.21 14.02
CA LEU A 129 1.73 -7.50 13.57
C LEU A 129 2.61 -8.14 14.64
N ASN A 130 2.38 -7.77 15.90
CA ASN A 130 3.09 -8.30 17.06
C ASN A 130 2.65 -9.73 17.41
N THR A 131 1.41 -10.11 17.07
CA THR A 131 0.80 -11.39 17.46
C THR A 131 0.73 -12.41 16.31
N ALA A 132 0.70 -11.96 15.05
CA ALA A 132 0.66 -12.80 13.85
C ALA A 132 2.03 -13.45 13.53
N THR A 133 2.53 -14.30 14.43
CA THR A 133 3.84 -14.94 14.32
C THR A 133 3.93 -15.99 13.20
N ASN A 134 2.81 -16.58 12.81
CA ASN A 134 2.73 -17.64 11.79
C ASN A 134 2.54 -17.12 10.35
N ALA A 135 2.31 -15.81 10.18
CA ALA A 135 2.08 -15.24 8.86
C ALA A 135 3.35 -15.24 8.01
N GLN A 136 3.19 -15.46 6.70
CA GLN A 136 4.31 -15.42 5.75
C GLN A 136 5.09 -14.11 5.85
N SER A 137 6.43 -14.20 5.83
CA SER A 137 7.34 -13.06 6.00
C SER A 137 7.03 -11.89 5.07
N LEU A 138 6.69 -12.17 3.80
CA LEU A 138 6.33 -11.15 2.82
C LEU A 138 5.10 -10.35 3.23
N LEU A 139 4.03 -11.00 3.71
CA LEU A 139 2.79 -10.31 4.08
C LEU A 139 3.01 -9.41 5.29
N ARG A 140 3.77 -9.90 6.28
CA ARG A 140 4.15 -9.10 7.45
C ARG A 140 4.97 -7.88 7.04
N GLU A 141 5.93 -8.06 6.12
CA GLU A 141 6.79 -6.98 5.65
C GLU A 141 6.05 -5.97 4.77
N ILE A 142 5.03 -6.40 4.01
CA ILE A 142 4.09 -5.52 3.31
C ILE A 142 3.37 -4.62 4.32
N VAL A 143 2.83 -5.18 5.41
CA VAL A 143 2.09 -4.38 6.40
C VAL A 143 3.00 -3.36 7.09
N LYS A 144 4.23 -3.76 7.46
CA LYS A 144 5.21 -2.82 8.03
C LYS A 144 5.53 -1.68 7.07
N SER A 145 5.85 -2.03 5.83
CA SER A 145 6.16 -1.04 4.79
C SER A 145 4.97 -0.12 4.51
N PHE A 146 3.74 -0.65 4.57
CA PHE A 146 2.53 0.16 4.48
C PHE A 146 2.41 1.17 5.62
N LEU A 147 2.61 0.74 6.87
CA LEU A 147 2.59 1.66 8.02
C LEU A 147 3.68 2.74 7.93
N GLU A 148 4.87 2.39 7.44
CA GLU A 148 5.93 3.37 7.15
C GLU A 148 5.47 4.39 6.09
N LEU A 149 4.86 3.94 5.00
CA LEU A 149 4.30 4.84 3.98
C LEU A 149 3.18 5.74 4.53
N MET A 150 2.35 5.26 5.45
CA MET A 150 1.28 6.07 6.05
C MET A 150 1.84 7.29 6.81
N ASN A 151 3.01 7.16 7.43
CA ASN A 151 3.67 8.30 8.08
C ASN A 151 4.10 9.39 7.09
N ILE A 152 4.44 9.00 5.86
CA ILE A 152 4.79 9.92 4.78
C ILE A 152 3.52 10.50 4.13
N LEU A 153 2.49 9.66 3.94
CA LEU A 153 1.26 10.03 3.23
C LEU A 153 0.35 10.96 4.05
N LYS A 154 0.22 10.73 5.36
CA LYS A 154 -0.63 11.50 6.27
C LYS A 154 -0.51 13.03 6.13
N PRO A 155 0.70 13.63 6.17
CA PRO A 155 0.85 15.08 6.01
C PRO A 155 0.47 15.56 4.60
N LEU A 156 0.66 14.75 3.55
CA LEU A 156 0.34 15.12 2.17
C LEU A 156 -1.17 15.20 1.94
N VAL A 157 -1.94 14.31 2.56
CA VAL A 157 -3.42 14.29 2.47
C VAL A 157 -4.05 15.41 3.31
N SER A 158 -3.46 15.72 4.46
CA SER A 158 -4.00 16.73 5.40
C SER A 158 -3.68 18.18 5.01
N SER A 159 -2.86 18.38 3.99
CA SER A 159 -2.49 19.69 3.41
C SER A 159 -3.49 20.20 2.38
#